data_AF-A0A7H5F3K0-F1
#
_entry.id   AF-A0A7H5F3K0-F1
#
_cell.length_a   1.000
_cell.length_b   1.000
_cell.length_c   1.000
_cell.angle_alpha   90.00
_cell.angle_beta   90.00
_cell.angle_gamma   90.00
#
_symmetry.space_group_name_H-M   'P 1'
#
loop_
_entity.id
_entity.type
_entity.pdbx_description
1 polymer ?
#
loop_
_entity_poly.entity_id
_entity_poly.type
_entity_poly.pdbx_seq_one_letter_code
_entity_poly.pdbx_strand_id
1 'polypeptide(L)'
;MTEGAMNGMNRSCLYSMLLSQLHGTCTPLHFLKNQRSRRAKRPPKVAAKQNSGPSPLHNNAIMSRFSFLVLLSFLLFVSCGRYQAAEDFSASDSTPDPNELSEEILRTIRAGQDATAMIDQLAAYEPSQLVAALQTREEKLAFWVNVYNGVVQHLLINDPSLYDDRSSFFSGDLFTVAGHTMSPNDLEHGIIRGGENRLGLGIIPQFFQNKFERTFKIKGGDSRIHFALNCGAADCPPVAVYSPETYHEQINESTRKYLAKHSEIKTEDGKEVLYTSPLFSWFRGDFADRGGIDDFLVEFGVVPAEKEDIKREYTDYDWTLKTGIWAE
;
A
#
# COMPACT_ATOMS: atom_id res chain seq x y z
N MET A 1 35.25 -9.29 44.09
CA MET A 1 35.05 -7.82 44.06
C MET A 1 35.02 -7.44 42.59
N THR A 2 33.90 -7.74 41.92
CA THR A 2 32.74 -6.87 41.56
C THR A 2 32.98 -6.23 40.19
N GLU A 3 32.40 -6.77 39.10
CA GLU A 3 31.01 -6.58 38.60
C GLU A 3 30.70 -5.14 38.14
N GLY A 4 30.07 -5.02 36.97
CA GLY A 4 29.01 -4.01 36.79
C GLY A 4 28.92 -3.26 35.45
N ALA A 5 28.12 -3.82 34.54
CA ALA A 5 27.07 -3.13 33.77
C ALA A 5 27.41 -1.98 32.80
N MET A 6 27.26 -2.25 31.50
CA MET A 6 26.46 -1.40 30.59
C MET A 6 25.70 -2.30 29.62
N ASN A 7 24.57 -2.82 30.10
CA ASN A 7 23.56 -3.51 29.33
C ASN A 7 22.24 -2.79 29.67
N GLY A 8 21.62 -2.10 28.70
CA GLY A 8 20.31 -1.49 28.95
C GLY A 8 19.97 -0.27 28.08
N MET A 9 19.40 -0.53 26.91
CA MET A 9 18.39 0.27 26.20
C MET A 9 18.28 -0.37 24.80
N ASN A 10 17.21 -1.10 24.46
CA ASN A 10 16.13 -0.47 23.70
C ASN A 10 14.80 -1.26 23.75
N ARG A 11 14.25 -1.51 24.94
CA ARG A 11 12.82 -1.85 25.10
C ARG A 11 11.93 -0.59 25.21
N SER A 12 12.55 0.58 25.26
CA SER A 12 11.92 1.89 25.51
C SER A 12 11.28 2.52 24.28
N CYS A 13 11.70 2.20 23.06
CA CYS A 13 11.07 2.76 21.85
C CYS A 13 9.68 2.18 21.56
N LEU A 14 9.46 0.89 21.86
CA LEU A 14 8.15 0.24 21.72
C LEU A 14 7.15 0.68 22.80
N TYR A 15 7.62 1.03 24.01
CA TYR A 15 6.76 1.45 25.12
C TYR A 15 6.45 2.95 25.11
N SER A 16 7.33 3.80 24.57
CA SER A 16 7.12 5.26 24.53
C SER A 16 6.04 5.71 23.53
N MET A 17 5.66 4.88 22.55
CA MET A 17 4.53 5.14 21.65
C MET A 17 3.17 4.77 22.25
N LEU A 18 3.13 3.94 23.31
CA LEU A 18 1.91 3.42 23.91
C LEU A 18 1.25 4.37 24.94
N LEU A 19 1.90 5.45 25.38
CA LEU A 19 1.42 6.28 26.51
C LEU A 19 1.02 7.72 26.16
N SER A 20 1.13 8.16 24.89
CA SER A 20 0.84 9.56 24.53
C SER A 20 -0.59 9.84 24.00
N GLN A 21 -1.55 8.92 24.16
CA GLN A 21 -2.97 9.17 23.79
C GLN A 21 -4.01 8.81 24.87
N LEU A 22 -3.64 8.74 26.15
CA LEU A 22 -4.59 8.53 27.26
C LEU A 22 -4.64 9.68 28.27
N HIS A 23 -4.70 10.93 27.79
CA HIS A 23 -5.08 12.08 28.62
C HIS A 23 -6.25 12.85 28.01
N GLY A 24 -7.42 12.21 28.03
CA GLY A 24 -8.72 12.87 27.95
C GLY A 24 -9.23 13.14 29.37
N THR A 25 -9.44 14.40 29.70
CA THR A 25 -9.84 14.92 31.00
C THR A 25 -11.12 14.27 31.55
N CYS A 26 -11.03 13.74 32.78
CA CYS A 26 -12.16 13.32 33.61
C CYS A 26 -12.77 14.52 34.34
N THR A 27 -14.09 14.72 34.20
CA THR A 27 -14.90 15.46 35.18
C THR A 27 -16.16 14.65 35.50
N PRO A 28 -16.50 14.41 36.78
CA PRO A 28 -17.51 13.43 37.16
C PRO A 28 -18.91 14.06 37.28
N LEU A 29 -19.96 13.32 36.93
CA LEU A 29 -21.32 13.62 37.43
C LEU A 29 -22.01 12.36 37.96
N HIS A 30 -22.42 12.49 39.22
CA HIS A 30 -23.07 11.50 40.07
C HIS A 30 -24.55 11.29 39.70
N PHE A 31 -25.01 10.05 39.87
CA PHE A 31 -26.31 9.65 40.45
C PHE A 31 -27.60 10.41 40.07
N LEU A 32 -28.57 9.68 39.49
CA LEU A 32 -29.86 9.40 40.16
C LEU A 32 -30.67 8.33 39.42
N LYS A 33 -31.25 7.42 40.23
CA LYS A 33 -32.10 6.28 39.86
C LYS A 33 -33.56 6.71 39.64
N ASN A 34 -34.25 5.91 38.82
CA ASN A 34 -35.68 5.52 38.87
C ASN A 34 -36.76 6.60 38.76
N GLN A 35 -37.69 6.43 37.81
CA GLN A 35 -39.06 5.99 38.11
C GLN A 35 -39.84 5.55 36.84
N ARG A 36 -40.81 4.66 37.07
CA ARG A 36 -41.62 3.88 36.11
C ARG A 36 -42.89 4.63 35.64
N SER A 37 -43.44 4.09 34.53
CA SER A 37 -44.87 4.07 34.14
C SER A 37 -45.40 5.35 33.45
N ARG A 38 -46.27 5.34 32.42
CA ARG A 38 -47.42 4.50 32.06
C ARG A 38 -47.67 4.46 30.55
N ARG A 39 -48.37 3.40 30.18
CA ARG A 39 -48.99 2.97 28.91
C ARG A 39 -50.04 3.99 28.39
N ALA A 40 -50.21 4.11 27.06
CA ALA A 40 -51.45 3.78 26.32
C ALA A 40 -51.74 4.61 25.03
N LYS A 41 -52.06 3.85 23.97
CA LYS A 41 -53.13 4.04 22.95
C LYS A 41 -52.99 5.09 21.81
N ARG A 42 -52.79 4.55 20.60
CA ARG A 42 -53.35 4.96 19.29
C ARG A 42 -54.83 4.50 19.16
N PRO A 43 -55.62 4.78 18.09
CA PRO A 43 -55.65 5.82 17.02
C PRO A 43 -57.12 6.32 16.80
N PRO A 44 -57.73 6.47 15.58
CA PRO A 44 -57.43 7.18 14.31
C PRO A 44 -58.56 8.19 13.90
N LYS A 45 -58.43 8.90 12.75
CA LYS A 45 -59.47 9.13 11.68
C LYS A 45 -59.02 10.24 10.70
N VAL A 46 -58.92 10.01 9.38
CA VAL A 46 -59.94 9.98 8.29
C VAL A 46 -60.21 11.36 7.65
N ALA A 47 -60.43 11.30 6.34
CA ALA A 47 -60.26 12.28 5.25
C ALA A 47 -61.40 13.30 4.99
N ALA A 48 -61.25 14.00 3.84
CA ALA A 48 -62.21 14.82 3.06
C ALA A 48 -62.24 16.32 3.43
N LYS A 49 -62.48 17.32 2.55
CA LYS A 49 -62.95 17.37 1.15
C LYS A 49 -62.70 18.78 0.56
N GLN A 50 -62.48 18.82 -0.74
CA GLN A 50 -62.72 19.84 -1.80
C GLN A 50 -63.50 21.16 -1.59
N ASN A 51 -63.08 22.12 -2.44
CA ASN A 51 -63.81 23.13 -3.24
C ASN A 51 -64.36 24.42 -2.59
N SER A 52 -63.93 25.60 -3.09
CA SER A 52 -64.65 26.40 -4.11
C SER A 52 -64.08 27.83 -4.21
N GLY A 53 -63.92 28.35 -5.43
CA GLY A 53 -63.80 29.81 -5.70
C GLY A 53 -65.17 30.51 -5.56
N PRO A 54 -65.38 31.78 -6.01
CA PRO A 54 -64.70 32.43 -7.13
C PRO A 54 -64.23 33.89 -6.89
N SER A 55 -63.45 34.38 -7.85
CA SER A 55 -63.09 35.79 -8.13
C SER A 55 -64.34 36.66 -8.38
N PRO A 56 -64.26 38.01 -8.53
CA PRO A 56 -63.81 38.58 -9.81
C PRO A 56 -63.29 40.05 -9.86
N LEU A 57 -62.68 40.37 -11.02
CA LEU A 57 -62.79 41.60 -11.86
C LEU A 57 -62.03 42.91 -11.53
N HIS A 58 -61.03 43.20 -12.38
CA HIS A 58 -61.07 44.29 -13.40
C HIS A 58 -59.95 44.03 -14.45
N ASN A 59 -60.23 43.68 -15.71
CA ASN A 59 -60.56 44.52 -16.89
C ASN A 59 -59.55 45.65 -17.17
N ASN A 60 -59.08 45.94 -18.39
CA ASN A 60 -59.23 45.32 -19.71
C ASN A 60 -58.31 46.05 -20.72
N ALA A 61 -57.83 45.30 -21.74
CA ALA A 61 -57.64 45.66 -23.15
C ALA A 61 -56.59 46.77 -23.51
N ILE A 62 -55.92 46.80 -24.67
CA ILE A 62 -56.40 46.66 -26.06
C ILE A 62 -55.25 46.20 -27.00
N MET A 63 -55.69 45.56 -28.08
CA MET A 63 -55.04 44.82 -29.16
C MET A 63 -54.10 45.57 -30.14
N SER A 64 -53.23 44.76 -30.77
CA SER A 64 -52.94 44.62 -32.23
C SER A 64 -52.17 45.72 -32.98
N ARG A 65 -51.07 45.29 -33.64
CA ARG A 65 -50.88 45.41 -35.10
C ARG A 65 -49.71 44.54 -35.61
N PHE A 66 -50.00 43.81 -36.68
CA PHE A 66 -49.15 42.88 -37.44
C PHE A 66 -48.18 43.61 -38.41
N SER A 67 -47.05 42.95 -38.67
CA SER A 67 -46.24 42.99 -39.91
C SER A 67 -45.47 44.27 -40.28
N PHE A 68 -44.13 44.21 -40.24
CA PHE A 68 -43.24 44.73 -41.30
C PHE A 68 -41.80 44.19 -41.16
N LEU A 69 -41.30 43.48 -42.19
CA LEU A 69 -39.90 43.31 -42.65
C LEU A 69 -38.86 42.76 -41.64
N VAL A 70 -38.40 41.49 -41.68
CA VAL A 70 -37.58 40.79 -42.69
C VAL A 70 -36.48 41.67 -43.32
N LEU A 71 -35.39 41.97 -42.58
CA LEU A 71 -34.05 42.18 -43.15
C LEU A 71 -32.94 42.28 -42.07
N LEU A 72 -32.53 41.18 -41.42
CA LEU A 72 -31.22 41.13 -40.74
C LEU A 72 -30.75 39.69 -40.47
N SER A 73 -30.63 38.86 -41.50
CA SER A 73 -30.02 37.53 -41.36
C SER A 73 -29.10 37.21 -42.53
N PHE A 74 -28.02 37.96 -42.73
CA PHE A 74 -26.95 37.52 -43.62
C PHE A 74 -25.65 38.26 -43.29
N LEU A 75 -24.96 37.80 -42.23
CA LEU A 75 -23.52 38.03 -42.02
C LEU A 75 -22.99 37.20 -40.83
N LEU A 76 -23.06 35.87 -40.95
CA LEU A 76 -22.20 34.94 -40.20
C LEU A 76 -21.87 33.74 -41.11
N PHE A 77 -21.17 34.01 -42.22
CA PHE A 77 -20.55 32.95 -43.01
C PHE A 77 -19.11 32.73 -42.51
N VAL A 78 -18.95 31.62 -41.79
CA VAL A 78 -17.85 30.66 -41.93
C VAL A 78 -16.42 31.26 -41.92
N SER A 79 -15.85 31.36 -40.72
CA SER A 79 -14.43 31.03 -40.53
C SER A 79 -14.36 29.72 -39.77
N CYS A 80 -14.71 28.62 -40.45
CA CYS A 80 -14.28 27.30 -40.02
C CYS A 80 -12.81 27.21 -40.43
N GLY A 81 -11.92 27.69 -39.57
CA GLY A 81 -10.50 27.41 -39.70
C GLY A 81 -10.34 25.90 -39.69
N ARG A 82 -9.92 25.33 -40.82
CA ARG A 82 -9.46 23.95 -40.87
C ARG A 82 -8.24 23.89 -39.96
N TYR A 83 -8.41 23.34 -38.76
CA TYR A 83 -7.29 22.80 -38.01
C TYR A 83 -6.70 21.68 -38.88
N GLN A 84 -5.62 22.00 -39.60
CA GLN A 84 -4.68 20.97 -40.02
C GLN A 84 -3.94 20.61 -38.74
N ALA A 85 -4.25 19.44 -38.19
CA ALA A 85 -3.31 18.77 -37.29
C ALA A 85 -1.99 18.70 -38.06
N ALA A 86 -0.91 19.20 -37.46
CA ALA A 86 0.43 18.98 -38.00
C ALA A 86 0.60 17.46 -38.13
N GLU A 87 0.67 16.98 -39.36
CA GLU A 87 1.10 15.62 -39.67
C GLU A 87 2.59 15.55 -39.39
N ASP A 88 2.92 15.37 -38.12
CA ASP A 88 4.21 14.89 -37.61
C ASP A 88 3.96 14.33 -36.20
N PHE A 89 3.03 13.39 -36.07
CA PHE A 89 2.98 12.52 -34.89
C PHE A 89 3.85 11.30 -35.20
N SER A 90 5.13 11.45 -34.93
CA SER A 90 6.09 10.35 -34.90
C SER A 90 5.58 9.27 -33.96
N ALA A 91 5.34 8.07 -34.48
CA ALA A 91 5.02 6.89 -33.70
C ALA A 91 6.22 6.51 -32.81
N SER A 92 6.26 7.05 -31.59
CA SER A 92 7.10 6.54 -30.48
C SER A 92 6.34 6.42 -29.14
N ASP A 93 5.02 6.64 -29.12
CA ASP A 93 4.21 6.75 -27.90
C ASP A 93 3.50 5.44 -27.52
N SER A 94 4.23 4.34 -27.39
CA SER A 94 3.72 3.22 -26.58
C SER A 94 4.19 3.43 -25.15
N THR A 95 3.27 3.70 -24.21
CA THR A 95 3.58 3.61 -22.78
C THR A 95 4.21 2.25 -22.52
N PRO A 96 5.40 2.16 -21.88
CA PRO A 96 6.08 0.88 -21.67
C PRO A 96 5.19 -0.12 -20.94
N ASP A 97 5.45 -1.42 -21.11
CA ASP A 97 4.84 -2.42 -20.25
C ASP A 97 5.26 -2.16 -18.79
N PRO A 98 4.32 -2.20 -17.81
CA PRO A 98 4.65 -1.92 -16.42
C PRO A 98 5.70 -2.87 -15.82
N ASN A 99 5.67 -4.17 -16.14
CA ASN A 99 6.68 -5.10 -15.64
C ASN A 99 8.05 -4.76 -16.24
N GLU A 100 8.13 -4.57 -17.56
CA GLU A 100 9.38 -4.18 -18.23
C GLU A 100 9.97 -2.90 -17.63
N LEU A 101 9.14 -1.86 -17.41
CA LEU A 101 9.60 -0.62 -16.77
C LEU A 101 10.09 -0.86 -15.34
N SER A 102 9.36 -1.63 -14.54
CA SER A 102 9.73 -1.91 -13.14
C SER A 102 11.06 -2.68 -13.03
N GLU A 103 11.31 -3.60 -13.96
CA GLU A 103 12.57 -4.32 -14.04
C GLU A 103 13.71 -3.39 -14.46
N GLU A 104 13.47 -2.54 -15.46
CA GLU A 104 14.47 -1.62 -15.99
C GLU A 104 14.87 -0.55 -14.98
N ILE A 105 13.95 -0.09 -14.12
CA ILE A 105 14.26 0.77 -12.98
C ILE A 105 15.33 0.13 -12.09
N LEU A 106 15.13 -1.13 -11.70
CA LEU A 106 16.07 -1.83 -10.84
C LEU A 106 17.41 -2.08 -11.55
N ARG A 107 17.40 -2.45 -12.83
CA ARG A 107 18.63 -2.61 -13.63
C ARG A 107 19.41 -1.30 -13.72
N THR A 108 18.74 -0.19 -13.95
CA THR A 108 19.30 1.16 -14.03
C THR A 108 19.95 1.55 -12.69
N ILE A 109 19.23 1.39 -11.57
CA ILE A 109 19.76 1.67 -10.23
C ILE A 109 20.95 0.74 -9.92
N ARG A 110 20.88 -0.55 -10.26
CA ARG A 110 21.99 -1.51 -10.09
C ARG A 110 23.24 -1.10 -10.85
N ALA A 111 23.07 -0.53 -12.05
CA ALA A 111 24.16 0.00 -12.85
C ALA A 111 24.72 1.34 -12.31
N GLY A 112 24.18 1.88 -11.23
CA GLY A 112 24.56 3.19 -10.68
C GLY A 112 24.09 4.36 -11.53
N GLN A 113 23.08 4.15 -12.37
CA GLN A 113 22.53 5.16 -13.27
C GLN A 113 21.27 5.80 -12.65
N ASP A 114 20.94 7.00 -13.12
CA ASP A 114 19.76 7.73 -12.65
C ASP A 114 18.47 7.15 -13.25
N ALA A 115 17.56 6.71 -12.39
CA ALA A 115 16.27 6.16 -12.76
C ALA A 115 15.11 7.19 -12.67
N THR A 116 15.38 8.46 -12.37
CA THR A 116 14.35 9.50 -12.16
C THR A 116 13.30 9.52 -13.29
N ALA A 117 13.74 9.53 -14.55
CA ALA A 117 12.83 9.56 -15.69
C ALA A 117 11.91 8.31 -15.80
N MET A 118 12.34 7.17 -15.26
CA MET A 118 11.52 5.95 -15.22
C MET A 118 10.56 5.96 -14.03
N ILE A 119 10.97 6.53 -12.90
CA ILE A 119 10.09 6.80 -11.75
C ILE A 119 8.98 7.80 -12.15
N ASP A 120 9.30 8.83 -12.92
CA ASP A 120 8.30 9.76 -13.46
C ASP A 120 7.30 9.05 -14.40
N GLN A 121 7.75 8.07 -15.17
CA GLN A 121 6.88 7.23 -16.00
C GLN A 121 5.94 6.36 -15.15
N LEU A 122 6.42 5.80 -14.02
CA LEU A 122 5.56 5.09 -13.06
C LEU A 122 4.44 6.00 -12.55
N ALA A 123 4.77 7.26 -12.23
CA ALA A 123 3.80 8.24 -11.77
C ALA A 123 2.77 8.61 -12.85
N ALA A 124 3.18 8.62 -14.11
CA ALA A 124 2.38 9.05 -15.26
C ALA A 124 1.39 8.00 -15.79
N TYR A 125 1.45 6.74 -15.36
CA TYR A 125 0.44 5.76 -15.75
C TYR A 125 -0.97 6.20 -15.31
N GLU A 126 -1.97 5.80 -16.09
CA GLU A 126 -3.35 5.78 -15.63
C GLU A 126 -3.62 4.45 -14.91
N PRO A 127 -4.41 4.44 -13.81
CA PRO A 127 -4.76 3.20 -13.13
C PRO A 127 -5.39 2.14 -14.05
N SER A 128 -6.10 2.55 -15.10
CA SER A 128 -6.67 1.65 -16.10
C SER A 128 -5.61 0.94 -16.94
N GLN A 129 -4.46 1.57 -17.20
CA GLN A 129 -3.34 0.94 -17.90
C GLN A 129 -2.73 -0.18 -17.06
N LEU A 130 -2.49 0.08 -15.76
CA LEU A 130 -2.01 -0.97 -14.85
C LEU A 130 -3.01 -2.11 -14.71
N VAL A 131 -4.31 -1.82 -14.61
CA VAL A 131 -5.36 -2.86 -14.56
C VAL A 131 -5.41 -3.67 -15.86
N ALA A 132 -5.13 -3.06 -17.00
CA ALA A 132 -5.13 -3.73 -18.30
C ALA A 132 -3.88 -4.58 -18.53
N ALA A 133 -2.72 -4.18 -17.99
CA ALA A 133 -1.47 -4.92 -18.14
C ALA A 133 -1.29 -6.02 -17.08
N LEU A 134 -1.62 -5.75 -15.82
CA LEU A 134 -1.36 -6.66 -14.69
C LEU A 134 -2.57 -7.58 -14.45
N GLN A 135 -2.70 -8.63 -15.27
CA GLN A 135 -3.84 -9.55 -15.22
C GLN A 135 -3.64 -10.69 -14.22
N THR A 136 -2.45 -11.28 -14.24
CA THR A 136 -2.07 -12.44 -13.42
C THR A 136 -1.56 -12.02 -12.04
N ARG A 137 -1.44 -12.99 -11.14
CA ARG A 137 -0.91 -12.75 -9.80
C ARG A 137 0.60 -12.50 -9.86
N GLU A 138 1.29 -13.19 -10.75
CA GLU A 138 2.73 -13.15 -10.95
C GLU A 138 3.14 -11.80 -11.58
N GLU A 139 2.40 -11.29 -12.56
CA GLU A 139 2.59 -9.92 -13.07
C GLU A 139 2.43 -8.87 -11.98
N LYS A 140 1.40 -9.00 -11.13
CA LYS A 140 1.21 -8.05 -10.02
C LYS A 140 2.34 -8.12 -9.01
N LEU A 141 2.75 -9.32 -8.64
CA LEU A 141 3.81 -9.51 -7.65
C LEU A 141 5.16 -9.02 -8.18
N ALA A 142 5.55 -9.43 -9.39
CA ALA A 142 6.78 -8.97 -10.02
C ALA A 142 6.82 -7.44 -10.09
N PHE A 143 5.76 -6.83 -10.65
CA PHE A 143 5.64 -5.37 -10.73
C PHE A 143 5.76 -4.69 -9.36
N TRP A 144 4.91 -5.03 -8.39
CA TRP A 144 4.85 -4.29 -7.12
C TRP A 144 6.07 -4.52 -6.23
N VAL A 145 6.66 -5.73 -6.24
CA VAL A 145 7.92 -6.00 -5.53
C VAL A 145 9.06 -5.21 -6.17
N ASN A 146 9.15 -5.18 -7.51
CA ASN A 146 10.14 -4.38 -8.22
C ASN A 146 9.97 -2.88 -7.94
N VAL A 147 8.74 -2.37 -8.00
CA VAL A 147 8.43 -0.97 -7.72
C VAL A 147 8.82 -0.61 -6.30
N TYR A 148 8.46 -1.41 -5.29
CA TYR A 148 8.86 -1.15 -3.90
C TYR A 148 10.38 -1.03 -3.75
N ASN A 149 11.11 -2.04 -4.25
CA ASN A 149 12.56 -2.04 -4.16
C ASN A 149 13.17 -0.87 -4.95
N GLY A 150 12.65 -0.58 -6.14
CA GLY A 150 13.12 0.50 -7.00
C GLY A 150 12.92 1.87 -6.38
N VAL A 151 11.71 2.18 -5.90
CA VAL A 151 11.42 3.49 -5.29
C VAL A 151 12.18 3.67 -3.98
N VAL A 152 12.29 2.64 -3.13
CA VAL A 152 13.02 2.73 -1.86
C VAL A 152 14.51 2.96 -2.12
N GLN A 153 15.14 2.19 -3.02
CA GLN A 153 16.54 2.41 -3.37
C GLN A 153 16.74 3.79 -4.01
N HIS A 154 15.86 4.21 -4.93
CA HIS A 154 15.94 5.51 -5.57
C HIS A 154 15.88 6.66 -4.56
N LEU A 155 14.90 6.65 -3.65
CA LEU A 155 14.73 7.67 -2.61
C LEU A 155 15.94 7.73 -1.68
N LEU A 156 16.42 6.58 -1.20
CA LEU A 156 17.51 6.52 -0.21
C LEU A 156 18.91 6.74 -0.80
N ILE A 157 19.09 6.48 -2.10
CA ILE A 157 20.33 6.84 -2.81
C ILE A 157 20.39 8.34 -3.03
N ASN A 158 19.27 8.97 -3.41
CA ASN A 158 19.21 10.40 -3.70
C ASN A 158 19.16 11.28 -2.46
N ASP A 159 18.47 10.83 -1.41
CA ASP A 159 18.42 11.51 -0.11
C ASP A 159 18.50 10.51 1.06
N PRO A 160 19.73 10.14 1.48
CA PRO A 160 19.95 9.27 2.63
C PRO A 160 19.35 9.78 3.94
N SER A 161 19.18 11.11 4.09
CA SER A 161 18.69 11.72 5.33
C SER A 161 17.22 11.40 5.59
N LEU A 162 16.48 10.98 4.57
CA LEU A 162 15.12 10.46 4.73
C LEU A 162 15.08 9.30 5.74
N TYR A 163 16.14 8.52 5.84
CA TYR A 163 16.21 7.38 6.75
C TYR A 163 16.46 7.75 8.22
N ASP A 164 16.85 9.00 8.52
CA ASP A 164 17.12 9.45 9.89
C ASP A 164 15.85 9.37 10.76
N ASP A 165 14.70 9.69 10.18
CA ASP A 165 13.37 9.41 10.76
C ASP A 165 12.64 8.35 9.95
N ARG A 166 12.96 7.09 10.25
CA ARG A 166 12.32 5.91 9.65
C ARG A 166 10.80 5.93 9.74
N SER A 167 10.23 6.42 10.84
CA SER A 167 8.77 6.44 10.99
C SER A 167 8.13 7.34 9.94
N SER A 168 8.72 8.51 9.73
CA SER A 168 8.31 9.45 8.69
C SER A 168 8.63 8.92 7.29
N PHE A 169 9.78 8.27 7.08
CA PHE A 169 10.11 7.64 5.80
C PHE A 169 9.06 6.60 5.37
N PHE A 170 8.76 5.63 6.24
CA PHE A 170 7.86 4.54 5.87
C PHE A 170 6.39 4.97 5.81
N SER A 171 5.99 6.05 6.50
CA SER A 171 4.58 6.48 6.57
C SER A 171 4.27 7.75 5.76
N GLY A 172 5.30 8.40 5.19
CA GLY A 172 5.15 9.64 4.44
C GLY A 172 4.78 9.40 2.99
N ASP A 173 3.99 10.31 2.43
CA ASP A 173 3.64 10.36 1.01
C ASP A 173 4.87 10.77 0.18
N LEU A 174 5.68 9.78 -0.23
CA LEU A 174 7.01 10.03 -0.80
C LEU A 174 7.11 9.81 -2.31
N PHE A 175 6.20 9.03 -2.91
CA PHE A 175 6.25 8.73 -4.34
C PHE A 175 4.85 8.53 -4.91
N THR A 176 4.76 8.54 -6.24
CA THR A 176 3.49 8.41 -6.98
C THR A 176 3.59 7.22 -7.93
N VAL A 177 2.55 6.38 -7.94
CA VAL A 177 2.38 5.32 -8.94
C VAL A 177 0.99 5.43 -9.53
N ALA A 178 0.92 5.49 -10.86
CA ALA A 178 -0.30 5.68 -11.63
C ALA A 178 -1.22 6.79 -11.10
N GLY A 179 -0.65 7.98 -10.90
CA GLY A 179 -1.35 9.16 -10.37
C GLY A 179 -1.75 9.08 -8.89
N HIS A 180 -1.39 8.03 -8.17
CA HIS A 180 -1.68 7.89 -6.73
C HIS A 180 -0.41 8.06 -5.90
N THR A 181 -0.36 9.12 -5.09
CA THR A 181 0.69 9.32 -4.11
C THR A 181 0.51 8.36 -2.93
N MET A 182 1.61 7.74 -2.49
CA MET A 182 1.60 6.72 -1.45
C MET A 182 2.92 6.69 -0.67
N SER A 183 2.90 6.04 0.49
CA SER A 183 4.07 5.74 1.29
C SER A 183 4.62 4.32 1.02
N PRO A 184 5.86 4.01 1.45
CA PRO A 184 6.36 2.63 1.43
C PRO A 184 5.43 1.66 2.19
N ASN A 185 4.84 2.08 3.31
CA ASN A 185 3.88 1.26 4.06
C ASN A 185 2.58 1.01 3.28
N ASP A 186 2.08 1.99 2.53
CA ASP A 186 0.85 1.80 1.75
C ASP A 186 1.08 0.79 0.62
N LEU A 187 2.24 0.86 -0.03
CA LEU A 187 2.62 -0.11 -1.05
C LEU A 187 2.82 -1.52 -0.45
N GLU A 188 3.60 -1.63 0.62
CA GLU A 188 3.88 -2.92 1.25
C GLU A 188 2.63 -3.54 1.86
N HIS A 189 1.96 -2.83 2.75
CA HIS A 189 0.85 -3.37 3.54
C HIS A 189 -0.49 -3.27 2.81
N GLY A 190 -0.74 -2.17 2.10
CA GLY A 190 -1.99 -1.95 1.37
C GLY A 190 -2.10 -2.78 0.09
N ILE A 191 -0.98 -2.98 -0.62
CA ILE A 191 -0.96 -3.67 -1.92
C ILE A 191 -0.30 -5.05 -1.84
N ILE A 192 1.00 -5.13 -1.54
CA ILE A 192 1.79 -6.37 -1.65
C ILE A 192 1.32 -7.44 -0.67
N ARG A 193 1.12 -7.07 0.60
CA ARG A 193 0.62 -7.96 1.65
C ARG A 193 -0.89 -8.16 1.61
N GLY A 194 -1.59 -7.71 0.57
CA GLY A 194 -3.02 -7.95 0.41
C GLY A 194 -3.91 -7.10 1.31
N GLY A 195 -3.39 -6.02 1.88
CA GLY A 195 -4.16 -5.09 2.68
C GLY A 195 -4.17 -5.39 4.18
N GLU A 196 -3.13 -6.06 4.67
CA GLU A 196 -2.92 -6.33 6.09
C GLU A 196 -2.58 -5.04 6.87
N ASN A 197 -2.98 -4.98 8.13
CA ASN A 197 -2.66 -3.88 9.04
C ASN A 197 -1.22 -4.02 9.54
N ARG A 198 -0.46 -2.93 9.49
CA ARG A 198 0.90 -2.81 10.03
C ARG A 198 1.03 -3.35 11.45
N LEU A 199 0.08 -3.01 12.32
CA LEU A 199 0.10 -3.39 13.74
C LEU A 199 -0.58 -4.74 14.00
N GLY A 200 -1.00 -5.43 12.93
CA GLY A 200 -1.75 -6.67 13.01
C GLY A 200 -0.91 -7.92 13.11
N LEU A 201 0.42 -7.85 13.08
CA LEU A 201 1.31 -9.01 12.95
C LEU A 201 0.97 -9.92 11.73
N GLY A 202 0.28 -9.38 10.72
CA GLY A 202 -0.25 -10.15 9.59
C GLY A 202 -1.62 -10.83 9.82
N ILE A 203 -2.33 -10.45 10.89
CA ILE A 203 -3.58 -11.10 11.33
C ILE A 203 -4.77 -10.14 11.24
N ILE A 204 -4.53 -8.84 11.27
CA ILE A 204 -5.58 -7.82 11.30
C ILE A 204 -5.61 -7.14 9.93
N PRO A 205 -6.70 -7.20 9.15
CA PRO A 205 -6.77 -6.46 7.89
C PRO A 205 -6.93 -4.95 8.13
N GLN A 206 -6.54 -4.12 7.16
CA GLN A 206 -6.87 -2.69 7.19
C GLN A 206 -8.36 -2.47 6.97
N PHE A 207 -9.00 -1.77 7.91
CA PHE A 207 -10.45 -1.55 7.89
C PHE A 207 -10.92 -0.46 6.91
N PHE A 208 -10.02 0.44 6.47
CA PHE A 208 -10.36 1.60 5.63
C PHE A 208 -9.42 1.79 4.44
N GLN A 209 -9.24 0.74 3.63
CA GLN A 209 -8.44 0.82 2.39
C GLN A 209 -9.06 1.77 1.38
N ASN A 210 -8.18 2.53 0.72
CA ASN A 210 -8.59 3.46 -0.32
C ASN A 210 -8.95 2.72 -1.63
N LYS A 211 -9.53 3.42 -2.62
CA LYS A 211 -9.99 2.77 -3.87
C LYS A 211 -8.82 2.14 -4.65
N PHE A 212 -7.67 2.80 -4.67
CA PHE A 212 -6.48 2.35 -5.39
C PHE A 212 -5.96 1.03 -4.81
N GLU A 213 -5.71 0.99 -3.49
CA GLU A 213 -5.28 -0.23 -2.79
C GLU A 213 -6.24 -1.40 -3.01
N ARG A 214 -7.56 -1.17 -2.89
CA ARG A 214 -8.55 -2.22 -3.10
C ARG A 214 -8.53 -2.80 -4.53
N THR A 215 -8.15 -1.99 -5.52
CA THR A 215 -8.01 -2.42 -6.91
C THR A 215 -6.76 -3.26 -7.11
N PHE A 216 -5.63 -2.83 -6.55
CA PHE A 216 -4.33 -3.42 -6.86
C PHE A 216 -3.82 -4.46 -5.87
N LYS A 217 -4.44 -4.58 -4.70
CA LYS A 217 -4.00 -5.52 -3.67
C LYS A 217 -3.88 -6.95 -4.18
N ILE A 218 -2.83 -7.61 -3.71
CA ILE A 218 -2.52 -8.98 -4.08
C ILE A 218 -3.32 -9.92 -3.18
N LYS A 219 -4.21 -10.70 -3.78
CA LYS A 219 -5.04 -11.66 -3.03
C LYS A 219 -4.24 -12.95 -2.78
N GLY A 220 -4.46 -13.54 -1.61
CA GLY A 220 -3.88 -14.83 -1.23
C GLY A 220 -2.55 -14.77 -0.50
N GLY A 221 -1.96 -13.57 -0.33
CA GLY A 221 -0.67 -13.40 0.34
C GLY A 221 0.50 -14.03 -0.42
N ASP A 222 1.72 -13.74 0.01
CA ASP A 222 2.94 -14.46 -0.40
C ASP A 222 4.01 -14.23 0.67
N SER A 223 4.15 -15.14 1.63
CA SER A 223 5.06 -14.95 2.77
C SER A 223 6.53 -14.77 2.37
N ARG A 224 6.90 -15.18 1.15
CA ARG A 224 8.26 -15.02 0.63
C ARG A 224 8.65 -13.56 0.39
N ILE A 225 7.69 -12.64 0.27
CA ILE A 225 7.97 -11.21 0.05
C ILE A 225 8.81 -10.60 1.19
N HIS A 226 8.71 -11.14 2.41
CA HIS A 226 9.52 -10.71 3.56
C HIS A 226 11.02 -10.97 3.35
N PHE A 227 11.36 -11.84 2.40
CA PHE A 227 12.74 -12.15 2.01
C PHE A 227 13.10 -11.60 0.62
N ALA A 228 12.30 -10.67 0.10
CA ALA A 228 12.47 -10.03 -1.21
C ALA A 228 12.40 -8.50 -1.16
N LEU A 229 11.70 -7.93 -0.18
CA LEU A 229 11.57 -6.48 -0.02
C LEU A 229 12.77 -5.91 0.74
N ASN A 230 13.48 -4.99 0.10
CA ASN A 230 14.60 -4.26 0.70
C ASN A 230 14.15 -2.87 1.17
N CYS A 231 14.08 -2.74 2.49
CA CYS A 231 13.69 -1.55 3.22
C CYS A 231 14.81 -0.50 3.42
N GLY A 232 16.01 -0.73 2.87
CA GLY A 232 17.18 0.14 3.05
C GLY A 232 18.01 -0.09 4.32
N ALA A 233 17.65 -1.04 5.18
CA ALA A 233 18.45 -1.44 6.35
C ALA A 233 19.49 -2.54 6.01
N ALA A 234 20.56 -2.62 6.81
CA ALA A 234 21.69 -3.51 6.62
C ALA A 234 21.33 -5.00 6.62
N ASP A 235 20.34 -5.40 7.43
CA ASP A 235 19.81 -6.76 7.49
C ASP A 235 18.61 -7.01 6.56
N CYS A 236 18.23 -6.03 5.72
CA CYS A 236 17.19 -6.26 4.71
C CYS A 236 17.70 -7.27 3.64
N PRO A 237 16.80 -8.07 3.06
CA PRO A 237 17.13 -8.97 1.96
C PRO A 237 17.80 -8.26 0.78
N PRO A 238 18.77 -8.88 0.09
CA PRO A 238 19.34 -8.31 -1.13
C PRO A 238 18.28 -8.05 -2.20
N VAL A 239 18.39 -6.92 -2.90
CA VAL A 239 17.50 -6.54 -4.00
C VAL A 239 17.73 -7.46 -5.20
N ALA A 240 16.65 -8.00 -5.75
CA ALA A 240 16.63 -8.75 -7.00
C ALA A 240 15.62 -8.13 -7.99
N VAL A 241 15.77 -8.47 -9.26
CA VAL A 241 14.83 -8.12 -10.33
C VAL A 241 13.90 -9.31 -10.56
N TYR A 242 12.59 -9.07 -10.53
CA TYR A 242 11.59 -10.12 -10.70
C TYR A 242 10.86 -9.97 -12.03
N SER A 243 10.77 -11.06 -12.79
CA SER A 243 10.00 -11.13 -14.05
C SER A 243 8.79 -12.04 -13.86
N PRO A 244 7.62 -11.73 -14.44
CA PRO A 244 6.40 -12.52 -14.23
C PRO A 244 6.58 -14.01 -14.52
N GLU A 245 7.29 -14.36 -15.60
CA GLU A 245 7.48 -15.73 -16.09
C GLU A 245 8.29 -16.58 -15.12
N THR A 246 9.25 -15.97 -14.42
CA THR A 246 10.22 -16.64 -13.53
C THR A 246 10.05 -16.23 -12.07
N TYR A 247 8.98 -15.50 -11.74
CA TYR A 247 8.78 -14.87 -10.44
C TYR A 247 8.96 -15.87 -9.28
N HIS A 248 8.35 -17.05 -9.39
CA HIS A 248 8.43 -18.08 -8.36
C HIS A 248 9.84 -18.63 -8.16
N GLU A 249 10.61 -18.82 -9.23
CA GLU A 249 11.97 -19.31 -9.15
C GLU A 249 12.86 -18.27 -8.47
N GLN A 250 12.79 -17.02 -8.93
CA GLN A 250 13.56 -15.88 -8.42
C GLN A 250 13.27 -15.61 -6.94
N ILE A 251 12.00 -15.59 -6.52
CA ILE A 251 11.65 -15.32 -5.13
C ILE A 251 11.97 -16.49 -4.21
N ASN A 252 11.84 -17.74 -4.69
CA ASN A 252 12.26 -18.90 -3.94
C ASN A 252 13.78 -18.89 -3.72
N GLU A 253 14.56 -18.51 -4.74
CA GLU A 253 16.00 -18.38 -4.62
C GLU A 253 16.39 -17.27 -3.62
N SER A 254 15.77 -16.10 -3.72
CA SER A 254 15.97 -14.97 -2.79
C SER A 254 15.71 -15.41 -1.34
N THR A 255 14.60 -16.14 -1.13
CA THR A 255 14.22 -16.70 0.17
C THR A 255 15.26 -17.68 0.69
N ARG A 256 15.69 -18.67 -0.11
CA ARG A 256 16.71 -19.65 0.31
C ARG A 256 18.04 -18.96 0.66
N LYS A 257 18.50 -18.04 -0.19
CA LYS A 257 19.75 -17.29 0.01
C LYS A 257 19.70 -16.49 1.32
N TYR A 258 18.60 -15.78 1.58
CA TYR A 258 18.43 -15.03 2.82
C TYR A 258 18.42 -15.96 4.05
N LEU A 259 17.59 -17.00 4.03
CA LEU A 259 17.46 -17.91 5.17
C LEU A 259 18.75 -18.67 5.48
N ALA A 260 19.49 -19.11 4.46
CA ALA A 260 20.77 -19.78 4.64
C ALA A 260 21.82 -18.87 5.32
N LYS A 261 21.75 -17.55 5.10
CA LYS A 261 22.65 -16.58 5.71
C LYS A 261 22.22 -16.16 7.12
N HIS A 262 20.90 -16.10 7.36
CA HIS A 262 20.33 -15.54 8.58
C HIS A 262 19.70 -16.58 9.51
N SER A 263 19.93 -17.88 9.27
CA SER A 263 19.45 -18.96 10.13
C SER A 263 20.58 -19.90 10.52
N GLU A 264 20.66 -20.25 11.79
CA GLU A 264 21.68 -21.14 12.34
C GLU A 264 21.07 -21.99 13.47
N ILE A 265 21.35 -23.29 13.46
CA ILE A 265 20.98 -24.18 14.56
C ILE A 265 22.17 -24.32 15.50
N LYS A 266 21.98 -23.99 16.79
CA LYS A 266 22.99 -24.10 17.84
C LYS A 266 22.57 -25.12 18.88
N THR A 267 23.55 -25.78 19.51
CA THR A 267 23.29 -26.64 20.67
C THR A 267 23.55 -25.86 21.95
N GLU A 268 22.50 -25.65 22.74
CA GLU A 268 22.53 -24.99 24.04
C GLU A 268 21.96 -25.92 25.11
N ASP A 269 22.71 -26.13 26.21
CA ASP A 269 22.32 -27.04 27.29
C ASP A 269 21.89 -28.44 26.82
N GLY A 270 22.55 -28.95 25.77
CA GLY A 270 22.25 -30.25 25.16
C GLY A 270 20.98 -30.29 24.30
N LYS A 271 20.38 -29.14 23.98
CA LYS A 271 19.21 -29.01 23.11
C LYS A 271 19.53 -28.16 21.90
N GLU A 272 18.97 -28.50 20.75
CA GLU A 272 19.10 -27.68 19.56
C GLU A 272 18.10 -26.51 19.59
N VAL A 273 18.57 -25.33 19.20
CA VAL A 273 17.81 -24.10 19.11
C VAL A 273 18.10 -23.44 17.75
N LEU A 274 17.06 -23.14 17.01
CA LEU A 274 17.14 -22.37 15.77
C LEU A 274 17.18 -20.87 16.09
N TYR A 275 18.25 -20.20 15.69
CA TYR A 275 18.32 -18.74 15.64
C TYR A 275 17.99 -18.29 14.21
N THR A 276 17.00 -17.42 14.04
CA THR A 276 16.60 -16.93 12.72
C THR A 276 16.13 -15.47 12.76
N SER A 277 15.79 -14.93 11.59
CA SER A 277 15.42 -13.53 11.42
C SER A 277 14.12 -13.15 12.17
N PRO A 278 14.06 -11.98 12.81
CA PRO A 278 12.85 -11.49 13.49
C PRO A 278 11.69 -11.18 12.55
N LEU A 279 11.90 -11.18 11.23
CA LEU A 279 10.84 -11.07 10.22
C LEU A 279 9.72 -12.11 10.46
N PHE A 280 10.09 -13.34 10.82
CA PHE A 280 9.15 -14.37 11.22
C PHE A 280 8.30 -13.97 12.42
N SER A 281 8.84 -13.20 13.36
CA SER A 281 8.09 -12.71 14.52
C SER A 281 7.21 -11.51 14.22
N TRP A 282 7.62 -10.62 13.31
CA TRP A 282 6.86 -9.41 12.99
C TRP A 282 5.68 -9.70 12.06
N PHE A 283 5.83 -10.70 11.18
CA PHE A 283 4.85 -11.03 10.14
C PHE A 283 4.24 -12.43 10.31
N ARG A 284 4.10 -12.89 11.56
CA ARG A 284 3.66 -14.27 11.88
C ARG A 284 2.43 -14.74 11.10
N GLY A 285 1.44 -13.86 10.94
CA GLY A 285 0.19 -14.19 10.24
C GLY A 285 0.37 -14.41 8.73
N ASP A 286 1.35 -13.75 8.11
CA ASP A 286 1.56 -13.82 6.66
C ASP A 286 2.02 -15.23 6.23
N PHE A 287 2.65 -16.00 7.12
CA PHE A 287 3.11 -17.37 6.86
C PHE A 287 1.99 -18.42 6.86
N ALA A 288 0.74 -18.04 7.16
CA ALA A 288 -0.40 -18.93 7.08
C ALA A 288 -0.70 -19.41 5.64
N ASP A 289 -0.17 -18.71 4.62
CA ASP A 289 -0.24 -19.13 3.22
C ASP A 289 0.49 -20.45 2.93
N ARG A 290 1.41 -20.85 3.81
CA ARG A 290 2.26 -22.04 3.69
C ARG A 290 2.21 -22.94 4.93
N GLY A 291 1.07 -22.97 5.61
CA GLY A 291 0.86 -23.84 6.79
C GLY A 291 1.43 -23.29 8.10
N GLY A 292 2.35 -22.32 8.02
CA GLY A 292 2.88 -21.61 9.16
C GLY A 292 4.39 -21.42 9.03
N ILE A 293 5.01 -20.86 10.08
CA ILE A 293 6.45 -20.61 10.10
C ILE A 293 7.24 -21.93 10.07
N ASP A 294 6.77 -22.95 10.79
CA ASP A 294 7.48 -24.22 10.93
C ASP A 294 7.50 -24.99 9.59
N ASP A 295 6.32 -25.14 8.95
CA ASP A 295 6.19 -25.64 7.58
C ASP A 295 7.07 -24.87 6.58
N PHE A 296 7.08 -23.52 6.67
CA PHE A 296 7.90 -22.68 5.80
C PHE A 296 9.40 -22.96 5.96
N LEU A 297 9.87 -23.11 7.21
CA LEU A 297 11.28 -23.41 7.50
C LEU A 297 11.69 -24.80 7.00
N VAL A 298 10.77 -25.77 7.03
CA VAL A 298 10.98 -27.11 6.45
C VAL A 298 11.00 -27.04 4.92
N GLU A 299 10.03 -26.35 4.30
CA GLU A 299 9.93 -26.19 2.85
C GLU A 299 11.20 -25.58 2.24
N PHE A 300 11.75 -24.55 2.90
CA PHE A 300 12.95 -23.87 2.45
C PHE A 300 14.26 -24.50 2.93
N GLY A 301 14.19 -25.64 3.63
CA GLY A 301 15.36 -26.45 4.00
C GLY A 301 16.20 -25.87 5.13
N VAL A 302 15.63 -24.98 5.95
CA VAL A 302 16.30 -24.45 7.15
C VAL A 302 16.31 -25.49 8.27
N VAL A 303 15.23 -26.25 8.39
CA VAL A 303 15.03 -27.27 9.41
C VAL A 303 14.61 -28.58 8.73
N PRO A 304 15.17 -29.74 9.12
CA PRO A 304 14.69 -31.02 8.60
C PRO A 304 13.29 -31.33 9.15
N ALA A 305 12.46 -32.05 8.38
CA ALA A 305 11.07 -32.33 8.73
C ALA A 305 10.91 -33.01 10.11
N GLU A 306 11.89 -33.82 10.54
CA GLU A 306 11.86 -34.49 11.84
C GLU A 306 12.04 -33.53 13.03
N LYS A 307 12.44 -32.28 12.78
CA LYS A 307 12.68 -31.23 13.77
C LYS A 307 11.81 -30.00 13.55
N GLU A 308 10.68 -30.13 12.86
CA GLU A 308 9.76 -29.03 12.56
C GLU A 308 9.45 -28.16 13.80
N ASP A 309 9.20 -28.78 14.95
CA ASP A 309 8.91 -28.11 16.23
C ASP A 309 10.15 -27.64 17.01
N ILE A 310 11.30 -27.45 16.35
CA ILE A 310 12.53 -26.99 17.02
C ILE A 310 12.30 -25.65 17.73
N LYS A 311 12.85 -25.51 18.94
CA LYS A 311 12.81 -24.24 19.67
C LYS A 311 13.44 -23.15 18.81
N ARG A 312 12.72 -22.04 18.62
CA ARG A 312 13.16 -20.90 17.81
C ARG A 312 13.36 -19.65 18.66
N GLU A 313 14.48 -18.99 18.43
CA GLU A 313 14.82 -17.67 18.95
C GLU A 313 15.09 -16.72 17.77
N TYR A 314 14.82 -15.43 17.96
CA TYR A 314 15.01 -14.42 16.92
C TYR A 314 16.25 -13.59 17.20
N THR A 315 17.06 -13.36 16.17
CA THR A 315 18.24 -12.50 16.26
C THR A 315 17.86 -11.03 16.31
N ASP A 316 18.82 -10.19 16.67
CA ASP A 316 18.69 -8.74 16.46
C ASP A 316 18.63 -8.42 14.95
N TYR A 317 18.12 -7.22 14.63
CA TYR A 317 18.01 -6.72 13.26
C TYR A 317 18.73 -5.38 13.15
N ASP A 318 19.77 -5.33 12.31
CA ASP A 318 20.55 -4.14 12.06
C ASP A 318 19.80 -3.20 11.11
N TRP A 319 19.29 -2.11 11.70
CA TRP A 319 18.56 -1.05 11.02
C TRP A 319 19.48 0.04 10.45
N THR A 320 20.80 -0.14 10.46
CA THR A 320 21.71 0.84 9.85
C THR A 320 21.41 0.98 8.36
N LEU A 321 21.30 2.22 7.87
CA LEU A 321 21.05 2.50 6.46
C LEU A 321 22.14 1.86 5.59
N LYS A 322 21.73 1.03 4.64
CA LYS A 322 22.59 0.40 3.65
C LYS A 322 21.82 0.16 2.36
N THR A 323 22.17 0.93 1.32
CA THR A 323 21.63 0.79 -0.04
C THR A 323 22.57 -0.05 -0.91
N GLY A 324 22.08 -0.46 -2.09
CA GLY A 324 22.90 -1.15 -3.08
C GLY A 324 23.31 -2.58 -2.72
N ILE A 325 22.58 -3.24 -1.82
CA ILE A 325 22.75 -4.67 -1.55
C ILE A 325 21.96 -5.43 -2.62
N TRP A 326 22.65 -6.02 -3.59
CA TRP A 326 22.03 -6.76 -4.70
C TRP A 326 22.23 -8.26 -4.55
N ALA A 327 21.24 -9.03 -5.00
CA ALA A 327 21.39 -10.47 -5.17
C ALA A 327 22.43 -10.76 -6.26
N GLU A 328 23.33 -11.69 -5.97
CA GLU A 328 24.32 -12.22 -6.93
C GLU A 328 23.67 -13.06 -8.03
#